data_AF-A0A6P1EHL8-F1
#
_entry.id   AF-A0A6P1EHL8-F1
#
_cell.length_a   1.000
_cell.length_b   1.000
_cell.length_c   1.000
_cell.angle_alpha   90.00
_cell.angle_beta   90.00
_cell.angle_gamma   90.00
#
_symmetry.space_group_name_H-M   'P 1'
#
loop_
_entity.id
_entity.type
_entity.pdbx_description
1 polymer ?
#
loop_
_entity_poly.entity_id
_entity_poly.type
_entity_poly.pdbx_seq_one_letter_code
_entity_poly.pdbx_strand_id
1 'polypeptide(L)'
;MRTVPRRSLLRAHGWWLLALLPVSAMAAPSSLPPVPQVQQIHKCRVAGVATFQRHACAEGQAEQAWEVDAVPAERQHAARIEAIRRELQARKRAQEPQGRAPADPRPRRSTSPRGRTRGPVGAVIALHHQPRMCAKAKRQRDVAYRKAGMSRSFALSRRMDDAVFDACR
;
A
#
# COMPACT_ATOMS: atom_id res chain seq x y z
N MET A 1 -68.96 41.69 -11.73
CA MET A 1 -69.11 43.16 -11.79
C MET A 1 -68.59 43.78 -10.51
N ARG A 2 -67.42 44.45 -10.55
CA ARG A 2 -67.06 45.66 -9.79
C ARG A 2 -65.58 45.94 -10.03
N THR A 3 -65.35 46.72 -11.07
CA THR A 3 -64.18 47.55 -11.30
C THR A 3 -64.14 48.68 -10.27
N VAL A 4 -62.99 48.94 -9.64
CA VAL A 4 -62.64 50.27 -9.08
C VAL A 4 -61.15 50.54 -9.36
N PRO A 5 -60.75 51.79 -9.67
CA PRO A 5 -59.64 52.07 -10.59
C PRO A 5 -58.45 52.84 -9.98
N ARG A 6 -57.39 52.92 -10.79
CA ARG A 6 -56.43 54.03 -11.03
C ARG A 6 -56.14 55.05 -9.92
N ARG A 7 -54.83 55.27 -9.69
CA ARG A 7 -54.12 56.57 -9.86
C ARG A 7 -52.60 56.32 -9.78
N SER A 8 -51.87 56.54 -10.87
CA SER A 8 -51.20 57.80 -11.25
C SER A 8 -49.85 57.95 -10.54
N LEU A 9 -48.76 57.65 -11.24
CA LEU A 9 -47.88 58.60 -11.96
C LEU A 9 -46.86 59.24 -11.02
N LEU A 10 -45.56 58.98 -11.26
CA LEU A 10 -44.64 60.00 -11.75
C LEU A 10 -43.27 59.38 -12.07
N ARG A 11 -42.76 59.83 -13.22
CA ARG A 11 -41.49 59.52 -13.85
C ARG A 11 -40.30 59.98 -13.00
N ALA A 12 -39.18 59.27 -13.10
CA ALA A 12 -37.89 59.94 -13.26
C ALA A 12 -36.94 59.06 -14.08
N HIS A 13 -36.31 59.72 -15.05
CA HIS A 13 -35.41 59.20 -16.06
C HIS A 13 -33.98 59.01 -15.53
N GLY A 14 -33.27 58.01 -16.05
CA GLY A 14 -31.80 57.87 -15.97
C GLY A 14 -31.39 56.57 -16.66
N TRP A 15 -31.29 56.53 -17.99
CA TRP A 15 -30.09 56.82 -18.79
C TRP A 15 -28.91 55.87 -18.51
N TRP A 16 -28.47 55.22 -19.60
CA TRP A 16 -27.20 54.51 -19.86
C TRP A 16 -27.14 52.98 -19.67
N LEU A 17 -27.48 52.31 -20.78
CA LEU A 17 -26.63 51.32 -21.48
C LEU A 17 -25.33 50.91 -20.76
N LEU A 18 -25.20 49.62 -20.44
CA LEU A 18 -23.91 48.94 -20.47
C LEU A 18 -24.09 47.43 -20.72
N ALA A 19 -23.51 47.02 -21.85
CA ALA A 19 -22.90 45.73 -22.14
C ALA A 19 -23.77 44.46 -22.07
N LEU A 20 -24.19 44.03 -23.27
CA LEU A 20 -24.29 42.63 -23.62
C LEU A 20 -22.97 41.91 -23.28
N LEU A 21 -23.04 40.94 -22.37
CA LEU A 21 -22.05 39.88 -22.21
C LEU A 21 -22.82 38.55 -22.27
N PRO A 22 -22.58 37.68 -23.28
CA PRO A 22 -23.09 36.32 -23.24
C PRO A 22 -22.34 35.61 -22.12
N VAL A 23 -23.06 35.32 -21.02
CA VAL A 23 -22.59 34.41 -19.98
C VAL A 23 -22.42 33.04 -20.64
N SER A 24 -21.19 32.76 -21.07
CA SER A 24 -20.78 31.41 -21.44
C SER A 24 -20.91 30.57 -20.18
N ALA A 25 -21.93 29.72 -20.14
CA ALA A 25 -22.10 28.71 -19.13
C ALA A 25 -20.88 27.78 -19.21
N MET A 26 -19.89 28.04 -18.35
CA MET A 26 -18.88 27.07 -17.99
C MET A 26 -19.63 25.85 -17.47
N ALA A 27 -19.70 24.80 -18.29
CA ALA A 27 -20.09 23.47 -17.85
C ALA A 27 -19.07 23.06 -16.78
N ALA A 28 -19.44 23.26 -15.52
CA ALA A 28 -18.70 22.74 -14.39
C ALA A 28 -18.57 21.22 -14.60
N PRO A 29 -17.38 20.62 -14.40
CA PRO A 29 -17.29 19.18 -14.35
C PRO A 29 -18.13 18.71 -13.17
N SER A 30 -19.29 18.14 -13.47
CA SER A 30 -20.13 17.45 -12.50
C SER A 30 -19.31 16.29 -11.94
N SER A 31 -18.61 16.53 -10.82
CA SER A 31 -18.07 15.48 -10.00
C SER A 31 -19.25 14.77 -9.37
N LEU A 32 -19.79 13.77 -10.07
CA LEU A 32 -20.78 12.85 -9.53
C LEU A 32 -20.26 12.33 -8.18
N PRO A 33 -21.08 12.32 -7.12
CA PRO A 33 -20.68 11.71 -5.87
C PRO A 33 -20.32 10.24 -6.14
N PRO A 34 -19.35 9.66 -5.41
CA PRO A 34 -19.10 8.22 -5.52
C PRO A 34 -20.39 7.49 -5.22
N VAL A 35 -20.89 6.73 -6.18
CA VAL A 35 -21.93 5.75 -5.90
C VAL A 35 -21.31 4.72 -4.96
N PRO A 36 -21.88 4.46 -3.77
CA PRO A 36 -21.41 3.39 -2.90
C PRO A 36 -21.50 2.08 -3.68
N GLN A 37 -20.36 1.43 -3.87
CA GLN A 37 -20.31 0.12 -4.53
C GLN A 37 -20.72 -0.91 -3.49
N VAL A 38 -22.01 -1.22 -3.40
CA VAL A 38 -22.49 -2.23 -2.46
C VAL A 38 -22.10 -3.61 -2.98
N GLN A 39 -21.31 -4.36 -2.20
CA GLN A 39 -20.94 -5.75 -2.50
C GLN A 39 -21.77 -6.69 -1.62
N GLN A 40 -22.53 -7.59 -2.24
CA GLN A 40 -23.17 -8.70 -1.51
C GLN A 40 -22.17 -9.82 -1.25
N ILE A 41 -22.14 -10.31 0.00
CA ILE A 41 -21.36 -11.46 0.43
C ILE A 41 -22.33 -12.56 0.86
N HIS A 42 -22.17 -13.74 0.27
CA HIS A 42 -22.92 -14.94 0.58
C HIS A 42 -22.07 -15.88 1.44
N LYS A 43 -22.64 -16.37 2.54
CA LYS A 43 -22.12 -17.47 3.33
C LYS A 43 -22.72 -18.77 2.80
N CYS A 44 -21.89 -19.58 2.17
CA CYS A 44 -22.24 -20.89 1.61
C CYS A 44 -21.69 -21.99 2.49
N ARG A 45 -22.45 -23.07 2.74
CA ARG A 45 -21.92 -24.28 3.38
C ARG A 45 -21.65 -25.32 2.30
N VAL A 46 -20.38 -25.68 2.12
CA VAL A 46 -19.94 -26.70 1.15
C VAL A 46 -19.27 -27.82 1.93
N ALA A 47 -19.76 -29.05 1.80
CA ALA A 47 -19.25 -30.22 2.53
C ALA A 47 -19.10 -30.00 4.05
N GLY A 48 -20.04 -29.27 4.67
CA GLY A 48 -20.01 -28.94 6.10
C GLY A 48 -19.14 -27.74 6.49
N VAL A 49 -18.42 -27.12 5.55
CA VAL A 49 -17.53 -25.96 5.79
C VAL A 49 -18.18 -24.67 5.29
N ALA A 50 -18.15 -23.62 6.11
CA ALA A 50 -18.60 -22.29 5.70
C ALA A 50 -17.56 -21.61 4.80
N THR A 51 -17.98 -21.21 3.60
CA THR A 51 -17.19 -20.45 2.63
C THR A 51 -17.90 -19.12 2.34
N PHE A 52 -17.14 -18.05 2.21
CA PHE A 52 -17.69 -16.71 1.96
C PHE A 52 -17.33 -16.28 0.55
N GLN A 53 -18.34 -15.94 -0.24
CA GLN A 53 -18.16 -15.68 -1.66
C GLN A 53 -19.00 -14.47 -2.08
N ARG A 54 -18.57 -13.76 -3.13
CA ARG A 54 -19.31 -12.61 -3.69
C ARG A 54 -20.43 -13.03 -4.63
N HIS A 55 -20.37 -14.24 -5.15
CA HIS A 55 -21.37 -14.80 -6.03
C HIS A 55 -22.31 -15.71 -5.23
N ALA A 56 -23.52 -15.90 -5.74
CA ALA A 56 -24.49 -16.81 -5.15
C ALA A 56 -23.88 -18.23 -5.01
N CYS A 57 -24.31 -18.94 -3.97
CA CYS A 57 -23.85 -20.31 -3.73
C CYS A 57 -24.25 -21.23 -4.89
N ALA A 58 -23.36 -22.15 -5.28
CA ALA A 58 -23.60 -23.05 -6.42
C ALA A 58 -24.87 -23.91 -6.26
N GLU A 59 -25.22 -24.28 -5.02
CA GLU A 59 -26.42 -25.05 -4.69
C GLU A 59 -27.67 -24.16 -4.48
N GLY A 60 -27.59 -22.88 -4.85
CA GLY A 60 -28.73 -21.98 -4.94
C GLY A 60 -29.18 -21.35 -3.61
N GLN A 61 -28.75 -21.86 -2.45
CA GLN A 61 -29.11 -21.27 -1.16
C GLN A 61 -27.89 -20.91 -0.32
N ALA A 62 -27.73 -19.60 -0.09
CA ALA A 62 -26.81 -19.09 0.91
C ALA A 62 -27.46 -19.23 2.29
N GLU A 63 -26.69 -19.68 3.28
CA GLU A 63 -27.17 -19.70 4.68
C GLU A 63 -27.47 -18.29 5.16
N GLN A 64 -26.63 -17.32 4.76
CA GLN A 64 -26.76 -15.91 5.05
C GLN A 64 -26.20 -15.10 3.89
N ALA A 65 -26.81 -13.95 3.62
CA ALA A 65 -26.28 -12.95 2.71
C ALA A 65 -26.35 -11.58 3.38
N TRP A 66 -25.31 -10.77 3.22
CA TRP A 66 -25.31 -9.39 3.69
C TRP A 66 -24.58 -8.48 2.70
N GLU A 67 -24.94 -7.20 2.78
CA GLU A 67 -24.37 -6.14 1.96
C GLU A 67 -23.23 -5.47 2.71
N VAL A 68 -22.15 -5.20 1.99
CA VAL A 68 -20.98 -4.49 2.48
C VAL A 68 -20.75 -3.28 1.58
N ASP A 69 -20.70 -2.10 2.19
CA ASP A 69 -20.26 -0.90 1.49
C ASP A 69 -18.80 -1.06 1.08
N ALA A 70 -18.55 -1.31 -0.20
CA ALA A 70 -17.20 -1.30 -0.70
C ALA A 70 -16.77 0.14 -0.93
N VAL A 71 -16.06 0.67 0.07
CA VAL A 71 -15.31 1.90 -0.09
C VAL A 71 -14.24 1.65 -1.15
N PRO A 72 -14.22 2.42 -2.25
CA PRO A 72 -13.12 2.34 -3.20
C PRO A 72 -11.83 2.71 -2.45
N ALA A 73 -10.89 1.77 -2.35
CA ALA A 73 -9.62 1.94 -1.64
C ALA A 73 -8.80 3.14 -2.15
N GLU A 74 -9.15 3.64 -3.33
CA GLU A 74 -8.38 4.58 -4.13
C GLU A 74 -8.32 5.99 -3.53
N ARG A 75 -9.39 6.51 -2.89
CA ARG A 75 -9.38 7.91 -2.40
C ARG A 75 -8.83 8.10 -0.99
N GLN A 76 -9.08 7.17 -0.06
CA GLN A 76 -8.64 7.33 1.32
C GLN A 76 -7.13 7.11 1.50
N HIS A 77 -6.47 6.47 0.52
CA HIS A 77 -5.07 6.09 0.63
C HIS A 77 -4.16 6.68 -0.44
N ALA A 78 -4.70 7.30 -1.51
CA ALA A 78 -3.87 7.87 -2.58
C ALA A 78 -2.83 8.87 -2.06
N ALA A 79 -3.24 9.84 -1.23
CA ALA A 79 -2.32 10.84 -0.68
C ALA A 79 -1.22 10.21 0.20
N ARG A 80 -1.56 9.17 0.97
CA ARG A 80 -0.62 8.43 1.81
C ARG A 80 0.34 7.60 0.98
N ILE A 81 -0.15 6.91 -0.05
CA ILE A 81 0.67 6.12 -0.98
C ILE A 81 1.67 7.04 -1.70
N GLU A 82 1.23 8.21 -2.14
CA GLU A 82 2.10 9.16 -2.82
C GLU A 82 3.15 9.78 -1.87
N ALA A 83 2.78 10.04 -0.61
CA ALA A 83 3.76 10.43 0.41
C ALA A 83 4.85 9.36 0.61
N ILE A 84 4.46 8.09 0.73
CA ILE A 84 5.39 6.96 0.86
C ILE A 84 6.31 6.85 -0.37
N ARG A 85 5.76 6.99 -1.59
CA ARG A 85 6.55 6.95 -2.82
C ARG A 85 7.62 8.04 -2.86
N ARG A 86 7.26 9.27 -2.51
CA ARG A 86 8.20 10.41 -2.46
C ARG A 86 9.31 10.18 -1.43
N GLU A 87 8.97 9.67 -0.25
CA GLU A 87 9.96 9.35 0.78
C GLU A 87 10.95 8.28 0.30
N LEU A 88 10.46 7.19 -0.30
CA LEU A 88 11.31 6.13 -0.83
C LEU A 88 12.23 6.65 -1.95
N GLN A 89 11.74 7.53 -2.81
CA GLN A 89 12.55 8.10 -3.88
C GLN A 89 13.64 9.04 -3.35
N ALA A 90 13.33 9.85 -2.33
CA ALA A 90 14.33 10.70 -1.66
C ALA A 90 15.43 9.86 -0.99
N ARG A 91 15.04 8.79 -0.28
CA ARG A 91 15.97 7.84 0.34
C ARG A 91 16.85 7.15 -0.71
N LYS A 92 16.28 6.78 -1.86
CA LYS A 92 17.04 6.17 -2.97
C LYS A 92 18.08 7.14 -3.52
N ARG A 93 17.72 8.39 -3.78
CA ARG A 93 18.66 9.42 -4.27
C ARG A 93 19.77 9.75 -3.27
N ALA A 94 19.45 9.75 -1.97
CA ALA A 94 20.44 9.95 -0.91
C ALA A 94 21.40 8.75 -0.76
N GLN A 95 20.94 7.54 -1.10
CA GLN A 95 21.73 6.31 -1.08
C GLN A 95 22.47 6.04 -2.39
N GLU A 96 22.07 6.64 -3.51
CA GLU A 96 22.87 6.59 -4.73
C GLU A 96 24.21 7.28 -4.44
N PRO A 97 25.33 6.53 -4.46
CA PRO A 97 26.63 7.14 -4.24
C PRO A 97 26.85 8.16 -5.35
N GLN A 98 26.88 9.44 -4.99
CA GLN A 98 27.26 10.54 -5.88
C GLN A 98 28.51 10.09 -6.63
N GLY A 99 28.38 10.01 -7.96
CA GLY A 99 29.31 9.32 -8.84
C GLY A 99 30.75 9.46 -8.39
N ARG A 100 31.34 8.35 -7.93
CA ARG A 100 32.79 8.24 -7.84
C ARG A 100 33.28 8.49 -9.26
N ALA A 101 33.93 9.63 -9.47
CA ALA A 101 34.60 9.96 -10.73
C ALA A 101 35.35 8.71 -11.20
N PRO A 102 35.36 8.38 -12.52
CA PRO A 102 36.08 7.23 -13.01
C PRO A 102 37.53 7.39 -12.57
N ALA A 103 37.97 6.56 -11.62
CA ALA A 103 39.36 6.46 -11.26
C ALA A 103 40.07 5.96 -12.52
N ASP A 104 40.90 6.84 -13.07
CA ASP A 104 41.80 6.65 -14.19
C ASP A 104 42.29 5.19 -14.30
N PRO A 105 41.95 4.45 -15.37
CA PRO A 105 42.42 3.08 -15.54
C PRO A 105 43.85 3.10 -16.06
N ARG A 106 44.83 3.34 -15.19
CA ARG A 106 46.22 2.98 -15.51
C ARG A 106 46.36 1.46 -15.42
N PRO A 107 46.65 0.74 -16.51
CA PRO A 107 46.85 -0.70 -16.45
C PRO A 107 48.20 -1.00 -15.83
N ARG A 108 48.22 -1.34 -14.53
CA ARG A 108 49.38 -2.01 -13.92
C ARG A 108 49.39 -3.45 -14.40
N ARG A 109 50.25 -3.72 -15.39
CA ARG A 109 50.61 -5.05 -15.87
C ARG A 109 51.14 -5.87 -14.67
N SER A 110 50.30 -6.76 -14.13
CA SER A 110 50.73 -7.79 -13.19
C SER A 110 50.18 -9.13 -13.62
N THR A 111 51.11 -10.04 -13.87
CA THR A 111 50.93 -11.42 -14.27
C THR A 111 50.69 -12.28 -13.03
N SER A 112 49.48 -12.87 -12.88
CA SER A 112 49.25 -14.13 -12.13
C SER A 112 47.78 -14.60 -12.12
N PRO A 113 47.50 -15.89 -11.84
CA PRO A 113 46.66 -16.73 -12.71
C PRO A 113 45.23 -17.00 -12.22
N ARG A 114 44.33 -17.25 -13.20
CA ARG A 114 43.10 -18.06 -13.11
C ARG A 114 42.32 -18.00 -11.78
N GLY A 115 41.80 -16.82 -11.45
CA GLY A 115 40.69 -16.68 -10.50
C GLY A 115 39.36 -16.73 -11.24
N ARG A 116 38.51 -17.73 -10.94
CA ARG A 116 37.13 -17.81 -11.44
C ARG A 116 36.46 -16.45 -11.29
N THR A 117 36.01 -15.87 -12.41
CA THR A 117 35.26 -14.62 -12.47
C THR A 117 33.99 -14.81 -11.66
N ARG A 118 34.03 -14.39 -10.39
CA ARG A 118 32.84 -14.23 -9.57
C ARG A 118 32.09 -13.07 -10.21
N GLY A 119 30.96 -13.37 -10.84
CA GLY A 119 30.07 -12.37 -11.41
C GLY A 119 29.70 -11.30 -10.38
N PRO A 120 29.10 -10.18 -10.81
CA PRO A 120 28.75 -9.07 -9.92
C PRO A 120 27.99 -9.61 -8.71
N VAL A 121 28.60 -9.49 -7.53
CA VAL A 121 27.98 -9.89 -6.28
C VAL A 121 26.87 -8.88 -6.04
N GLY A 122 25.62 -9.30 -6.26
CA GLY A 122 24.45 -8.49 -5.96
C GLY A 122 24.49 -8.00 -4.51
N ALA A 123 23.92 -6.82 -4.25
CA ALA A 123 23.87 -6.26 -2.92
C ALA A 123 23.16 -7.22 -1.95
N VAL A 124 23.90 -7.76 -0.99
CA VAL A 124 23.33 -8.62 0.05
C VAL A 124 22.73 -7.72 1.11
N ILE A 125 21.41 -7.59 1.12
CA ILE A 125 20.70 -6.93 2.22
C ILE A 125 20.80 -7.85 3.44
N ALA A 126 21.55 -7.42 4.45
CA ALA A 126 21.66 -8.17 5.69
C ALA A 126 20.30 -8.14 6.42
N LEU A 127 19.60 -9.28 6.43
CA LEU A 127 18.31 -9.44 7.10
C LEU A 127 18.39 -9.25 8.62
N HIS A 128 19.57 -9.44 9.21
CA HIS A 128 19.81 -9.37 10.65
C HIS A 128 20.95 -8.40 10.95
N HIS A 129 20.86 -7.66 12.05
CA HIS A 129 21.91 -6.74 12.50
C HIS A 129 23.26 -7.47 12.69
N GLN A 130 23.22 -8.70 13.21
CA GLN A 130 24.40 -9.56 13.38
C GLN A 130 24.17 -10.97 12.81
N PRO A 131 24.42 -11.20 11.51
CA PRO A 131 24.07 -12.46 10.85
C PRO A 131 24.79 -13.68 11.42
N ARG A 132 26.03 -13.51 11.89
CA ARG A 132 26.82 -14.60 12.50
C ARG A 132 26.28 -15.03 13.86
N MET A 133 25.81 -14.08 14.68
CA MET A 133 25.26 -14.35 16.01
C MET A 133 23.89 -15.01 15.90
N CYS A 134 23.02 -14.49 15.03
CA CYS A 134 21.75 -15.11 14.71
C CYS A 134 21.90 -16.56 14.21
N ALA A 135 22.84 -16.81 13.29
CA ALA A 135 23.13 -18.15 12.81
C ALA A 135 23.67 -19.08 13.92
N LYS A 136 24.48 -18.56 14.84
CA LYS A 136 24.97 -19.31 16.00
C LYS A 136 23.82 -19.70 16.94
N ALA A 137 22.93 -18.77 17.28
CA ALA A 137 21.78 -19.02 18.15
C ALA A 137 20.85 -20.09 17.56
N LYS A 138 20.57 -20.02 16.24
CA LYS A 138 19.79 -21.05 15.53
C LYS A 138 20.43 -22.44 15.65
N ARG A 139 21.75 -22.55 15.44
CA ARG A 139 22.48 -23.83 15.60
C ARG A 139 22.42 -24.35 17.04
N GLN A 140 22.53 -23.48 18.03
CA GLN A 140 22.45 -23.87 19.45
C GLN A 140 21.06 -24.44 19.78
N ARG A 141 20.00 -23.79 19.29
CA ARG A 141 18.64 -24.30 19.40
C ARG A 141 18.51 -25.69 18.79
N ASP A 142 19.05 -25.91 17.59
CA ASP A 142 18.97 -27.22 16.94
C ASP A 142 19.77 -28.30 17.68
N VAL A 143 20.91 -27.95 18.29
CA VAL A 143 21.70 -28.86 19.13
C VAL A 143 20.96 -29.23 20.40
N ALA A 144 20.47 -28.24 21.16
CA ALA A 144 19.59 -28.47 22.30
C ALA A 144 18.42 -29.34 21.86
N TYR A 145 17.93 -29.04 20.65
CA TYR A 145 16.78 -29.62 20.02
C TYR A 145 16.89 -31.14 19.86
N ARG A 146 18.05 -31.54 19.34
CA ARG A 146 18.44 -32.93 19.12
C ARG A 146 18.75 -33.64 20.44
N LYS A 147 19.40 -32.95 21.38
CA LYS A 147 19.73 -33.50 22.70
C LYS A 147 18.48 -33.85 23.51
N ALA A 148 17.42 -33.05 23.42
CA ALA A 148 16.15 -33.32 24.10
C ALA A 148 15.32 -34.44 23.45
N GLY A 149 15.56 -34.76 22.16
CA GLY A 149 14.82 -35.79 21.43
C GLY A 149 13.30 -35.61 21.54
N MET A 150 12.59 -36.68 21.86
CA MET A 150 11.13 -36.68 22.07
C MET A 150 10.70 -35.97 23.37
N SER A 151 11.63 -35.71 24.29
CA SER A 151 11.36 -35.09 25.60
C SER A 151 11.53 -33.55 25.60
N ARG A 152 11.24 -32.87 24.48
CA ARG A 152 11.28 -31.40 24.44
C ARG A 152 10.21 -30.81 25.35
N SER A 153 10.63 -30.27 26.49
CA SER A 153 9.74 -29.51 27.36
C SER A 153 9.45 -28.12 26.77
N PHE A 154 8.26 -27.60 27.06
CA PHE A 154 7.88 -26.25 26.66
C PHE A 154 8.85 -25.19 27.20
N ALA A 155 9.30 -25.32 28.45
CA ALA A 155 10.27 -24.41 29.07
C ALA A 155 11.63 -24.41 28.36
N LEU A 156 12.07 -25.55 27.81
CA LEU A 156 13.28 -25.59 26.98
C LEU A 156 13.05 -24.84 25.66
N SER A 157 11.92 -25.09 24.99
CA SER A 157 11.58 -24.43 23.73
C SER A 157 11.54 -22.93 23.88
N ARG A 158 10.81 -22.44 24.88
CA ARG A 158 10.66 -21.03 25.14
C ARG A 158 12.02 -20.33 25.31
N ARG A 159 12.89 -20.88 26.16
CA ARG A 159 14.23 -20.32 26.40
C ARG A 159 15.08 -20.26 25.13
N MET A 160 15.01 -21.28 24.27
CA MET A 160 15.79 -21.28 23.03
C MET A 160 15.22 -20.32 21.99
N ASP A 161 13.91 -20.17 21.91
CA ASP A 161 13.28 -19.24 20.98
C ASP A 161 13.50 -17.77 21.40
N ASP A 162 13.44 -17.45 22.71
CA ASP A 162 13.80 -16.13 23.23
C ASP A 162 15.27 -15.79 22.93
N ALA A 163 16.20 -16.75 23.12
CA ALA A 163 17.61 -16.56 22.79
C ALA A 163 17.87 -16.34 21.29
N VAL A 164 17.09 -16.99 20.41
CA VAL A 164 17.16 -16.75 18.96
C VAL A 164 16.59 -15.38 18.62
N PHE A 165 15.48 -14.97 19.24
CA PHE A 165 14.88 -13.66 19.04
C PHE A 165 15.86 -12.54 19.38
N ASP A 166 16.48 -12.60 20.55
CA ASP A 166 17.45 -11.59 21.00
C ASP A 166 18.68 -11.50 20.10
N ALA A 167 19.12 -12.62 19.52
CA ALA A 167 20.28 -12.67 18.64
C ALA A 167 19.98 -12.26 17.18
N CYS A 168 18.71 -12.30 16.76
CA CYS A 168 18.30 -12.11 15.36
C CYS A 168 17.52 -10.81 15.10
N ARG A 169 17.11 -10.10 16.16
CA ARG A 169 16.44 -8.80 16.05
C ARG A 169 17.36 -7.67 15.56
#